data_AF-A0A0A0IBY3-F1
#
_entry.id   AF-A0A0A0IBY3-F1
#
_cell.length_a   1.000
_cell.length_b   1.000
_cell.length_c   1.000
_cell.angle_alpha   90.00
_cell.angle_beta   90.00
_cell.angle_gamma   90.00
#
_symmetry.space_group_name_H-M   'P 1'
#
loop_
_entity.id
_entity.type
_entity.pdbx_description
1 polymer ?
#
loop_
_entity_poly.entity_id
_entity_poly.type
_entity_poly.pdbx_seq_one_letter_code
_entity_poly.pdbx_strand_id
1 'polypeptide(L)' 'MQAHFLRNKYRTEARKLMKDRKLAKYLNINNCNLDFEYYENKYIKQGYSDNSLYEKILEASTRTNKLVNKSLGIM' A
#
# COMPACT_ATOMS: atom_id res chain seq x y z
N MET A 1 0.91 -11.66 5.42
CA MET A 1 1.37 -11.81 4.02
C MET A 1 0.27 -11.66 2.97
N GLN A 2 -0.84 -12.41 3.05
CA GLN A 2 -1.90 -12.39 2.02
C GLN A 2 -2.50 -10.98 1.74
N ALA A 3 -2.79 -10.19 2.78
CA ALA A 3 -3.34 -8.83 2.62
C ALA A 3 -2.41 -7.88 1.84
N HIS A 4 -1.10 -7.94 2.09
CA HIS A 4 -0.09 -7.16 1.37
C HIS A 4 -0.09 -7.50 -0.13
N PHE A 5 -0.08 -8.80 -0.44
CA PHE A 5 -0.12 -9.28 -1.83
C PHE A 5 -1.39 -8.83 -2.55
N LEU A 6 -2.56 -9.05 -1.92
CA LEU A 6 -3.85 -8.66 -2.51
C LEU A 6 -3.93 -7.15 -2.76
N ARG A 7 -3.47 -6.33 -1.81
CA ARG A 7 -3.40 -4.88 -1.98
C ARG A 7 -2.56 -4.49 -3.20
N ASN A 8 -1.37 -5.09 -3.35
CA ASN A 8 -0.48 -4.79 -4.48
C ASN A 8 -1.07 -5.27 -5.81
N LYS A 9 -1.71 -6.45 -5.83
CA LYS A 9 -2.45 -6.96 -6.99
C LYS A 9 -3.53 -5.99 -7.43
N TYR A 10 -4.48 -5.68 -6.55
CA TYR A 10 -5.62 -4.82 -6.91
C TYR A 10 -5.20 -3.39 -7.26
N ARG A 11 -4.17 -2.85 -6.59
CA ARG A 11 -3.62 -1.55 -6.95
C ARG A 11 -3.03 -1.52 -8.36
N THR A 12 -2.38 -2.61 -8.77
CA THR A 12 -1.81 -2.74 -10.11
C THR A 12 -2.89 -2.90 -11.16
N GLU A 13 -3.90 -3.73 -10.88
CA GLU A 13 -5.08 -3.93 -11.75
C GLU A 13 -5.86 -2.62 -11.92
N ALA A 14 -6.11 -1.89 -10.84
CA ALA A 14 -6.77 -0.58 -10.90
C ALA A 14 -6.03 0.40 -11.81
N ARG A 15 -4.69 0.48 -11.71
CA ARG A 15 -3.86 1.33 -12.59
C ARG A 15 -3.88 0.90 -14.05
N LYS A 16 -4.03 -0.39 -14.33
CA LYS A 16 -4.24 -0.88 -15.70
C LYS A 16 -5.56 -0.36 -16.27
N LEU A 17 -6.60 -0.26 -15.44
CA LEU A 17 -7.94 0.20 -15.82
C LEU A 17 -8.13 1.73 -15.83
N MET A 18 -7.18 2.50 -15.29
CA MET A 18 -7.25 3.97 -15.29
C MET A 18 -7.34 4.54 -16.71
N LYS A 19 -8.36 5.38 -16.95
CA LYS A 19 -8.53 6.17 -18.19
C LYS A 19 -7.40 7.18 -18.38
N ASP A 20 -6.98 7.85 -17.31
CA ASP A 20 -5.81 8.74 -17.33
C ASP A 20 -4.50 7.92 -17.31
N ARG A 21 -3.94 7.72 -18.50
CA ARG A 21 -2.69 6.96 -18.68
C ARG A 21 -1.45 7.71 -18.20
N LYS A 22 -1.45 9.05 -18.22
CA LYS A 22 -0.30 9.85 -17.75
C LYS A 22 -0.17 9.70 -16.23
N LEU A 23 -1.28 9.86 -15.51
CA LEU A 23 -1.31 9.64 -14.07
C LEU A 23 -0.99 8.18 -13.71
N ALA A 24 -1.52 7.19 -14.43
CA ALA A 24 -1.20 5.79 -14.19
C ALA A 24 0.32 5.51 -14.31
N LYS A 25 0.98 6.06 -15.34
CA LYS A 25 2.44 5.95 -15.51
C LYS A 25 3.20 6.63 -14.38
N TYR A 26 2.80 7.85 -14.01
CA TYR A 26 3.40 8.56 -12.88
C TYR A 26 3.30 7.74 -11.58
N LEU A 27 2.14 7.18 -11.29
CA LEU A 27 1.89 6.36 -10.10
C LEU A 27 2.68 5.04 -10.11
N ASN A 28 2.92 4.43 -11.28
CA ASN A 28 3.74 3.23 -11.37
C ASN A 28 5.21 3.50 -11.03
N ILE A 29 5.72 4.67 -11.42
CA ILE A 29 7.11 5.07 -11.18
C ILE A 29 7.30 5.57 -9.75
N ASN A 30 6.48 6.54 -9.33
CA ASN A 30 6.71 7.27 -8.07
C ASN A 30 6.05 6.59 -6.86
N ASN A 31 5.05 5.74 -7.10
CA ASN A 31 4.34 5.00 -6.07
C ASN A 31 4.34 3.52 -6.45
N CYS A 32 5.50 2.89 -6.61
CA CYS A 32 5.64 1.48 -6.97
C CYS A 32 5.15 0.53 -5.85
N ASN A 33 4.92 -0.75 -6.17
CA ASN A 33 4.74 -1.80 -5.15
C ASN A 33 6.09 -2.08 -4.52
N LEU A 34 6.12 -2.06 -3.19
CA LEU A 34 7.27 -2.46 -2.41
C LEU A 34 7.05 -3.90 -1.97
N ASP A 35 8.14 -4.62 -1.82
CA ASP A 35 8.12 -6.02 -1.39
C ASP A 35 7.78 -6.12 0.10
N PHE A 36 7.44 -7.32 0.55
CA PHE A 36 7.00 -7.53 1.92
C PHE A 36 8.14 -7.24 2.91
N GLU A 37 9.34 -7.67 2.54
CA GLU A 37 10.61 -7.52 3.26
C GLU A 37 10.98 -6.05 3.47
N TYR A 38 10.56 -5.15 2.57
CA TYR A 38 10.72 -3.72 2.78
C TYR A 38 9.95 -3.26 4.04
N TYR A 39 8.72 -3.75 4.22
CA TYR A 39 7.90 -3.39 5.38
C TYR A 39 8.37 -4.08 6.66
N GLU A 40 8.85 -5.31 6.58
CA GLU A 40 9.50 -5.97 7.71
C GLU A 40 10.68 -5.13 8.21
N ASN A 41 11.63 -4.81 7.32
CA ASN A 41 12.79 -3.99 7.66
C ASN A 41 12.40 -2.60 8.19
N LYS A 42 11.38 -1.97 7.60
CA LYS A 42 10.88 -0.66 8.03
C LYS A 42 10.37 -0.70 9.46
N TYR A 43 9.55 -1.68 9.81
CA TYR A 43 8.92 -1.73 11.13
C TYR A 43 9.83 -2.34 12.21
N ILE A 44 10.74 -3.25 11.84
CA ILE A 44 11.84 -3.67 12.74
C ILE A 44 12.66 -2.47 13.18
N LYS A 45 13.03 -1.57 12.24
CA LYS A 45 13.73 -0.31 12.56
C LYS A 45 12.92 0.65 13.44
N GLN A 46 11.62 0.46 13.53
CA GLN A 46 10.72 1.24 14.41
C GLN A 46 10.50 0.57 15.77
N GLY A 47 11.16 -0.56 16.03
CA GLY A 47 11.08 -1.29 17.30
C GLY A 47 9.96 -2.32 17.39
N TYR A 48 9.28 -2.64 16.28
CA TYR A 48 8.31 -3.74 16.25
C TYR A 48 9.02 -5.09 16.10
N SER A 49 8.60 -6.09 16.86
CA SER A 49 9.11 -7.47 16.80
C SER A 49 7.97 -8.50 16.86
N ASP A 50 8.29 -9.73 16.48
CA ASP A 50 7.41 -10.90 16.60
C ASP A 50 5.99 -10.62 16.07
N ASN A 51 4.96 -10.88 16.87
CA ASN A 51 3.57 -10.68 16.46
C ASN A 51 3.23 -9.22 16.16
N SER A 52 3.77 -8.28 16.94
CA SER A 52 3.49 -6.85 16.77
C SER A 52 3.97 -6.31 15.42
N LEU A 53 5.04 -6.91 14.87
CA LEU A 53 5.54 -6.59 13.53
C LEU A 53 4.50 -6.94 12.46
N TYR A 54 3.99 -8.17 12.49
CA TYR A 54 3.05 -8.64 11.48
C TYR A 54 1.66 -7.98 11.61
N GLU A 55 1.22 -7.71 12.84
CA GLU A 55 0.02 -6.90 13.09
C GLU A 55 0.17 -5.51 12.49
N LYS A 56 1.34 -4.87 12.67
CA LYS A 56 1.58 -3.54 12.11
C LYS A 56 1.58 -3.53 10.59
N ILE A 57 2.15 -4.57 9.96
CA ILE A 57 2.13 -4.73 8.50
C ILE A 57 0.70 -4.95 8.01
N LEU A 58 -0.10 -5.74 8.73
CA LEU A 58 -1.50 -5.98 8.39
C LEU A 58 -2.32 -4.68 8.45
N GLU A 59 -2.23 -3.94 9.56
CA GLU A 59 -2.84 -2.61 9.73
C GLU A 59 -2.45 -1.66 8.59
N ALA A 60 -1.16 -1.58 8.27
CA ALA A 60 -0.67 -0.72 7.22
C ALA A 60 -1.18 -1.13 5.82
N SER A 61 -1.37 -2.44 5.58
CA SER A 61 -1.83 -2.98 4.31
C SER A 61 -3.33 -2.74 4.08
N THR A 62 -4.12 -2.71 5.15
CA THR A 62 -5.57 -2.47 5.09
C THR A 62 -5.94 -0.99 5.20
N ARG A 63 -4.99 -0.13 5.59
CA ARG A 63 -5.23 1.31 5.76
C ARG A 63 -5.57 2.00 4.44
N THR A 64 -6.68 2.73 4.47
CA THR A 64 -7.14 3.59 3.36
C THR A 64 -6.27 4.84 3.21
N ASN A 65 -6.28 5.44 2.02
CA ASN A 65 -5.57 6.68 1.79
C ASN A 65 -6.43 7.86 2.25
N LYS A 66 -6.07 8.44 3.41
CA LYS A 66 -6.80 9.56 4.01
C LYS A 66 -6.97 10.77 3.08
N LEU A 67 -5.97 11.08 2.26
CA LEU A 67 -6.06 12.21 1.32
C LEU A 67 -7.07 11.94 0.20
N VAL A 68 -7.11 10.69 -0.28
CA VAL A 68 -8.10 10.27 -1.29
C VAL A 68 -9.51 10.28 -0.69
N ASN A 69 -9.69 9.71 0.50
CA ASN A 69 -10.97 9.75 1.21
C ASN A 69 -11.47 11.19 1.38
N LYS A 70 -10.59 12.11 1.81
CA LYS A 70 -10.91 13.53 1.93
C LYS A 70 -11.33 14.15 0.59
N SER A 71 -10.63 13.87 -0.51
CA SER A 71 -11.00 14.37 -1.85
C SER A 71 -12.33 13.84 -2.36
N LEU A 72 -12.76 12.67 -1.88
CA LEU A 72 -14.01 12.02 -2.27
C LEU A 72 -15.15 12.31 -1.28
N GLY A 73 -14.91 13.09 -0.23
CA GLY A 73 -15.91 13.40 0.81
C GLY A 73 -16.26 12.20 1.72
N ILE A 74 -15.41 11.18 1.77
CA ILE A 74 -15.58 10.00 2.63
C ILE A 74 -14.95 10.33 3.99
N MET A 75 -15.77 10.44 5.05
CA MET A 75 -15.31 10.62 6.45
C MET A 75 -14.81 9.31 7.04
#